data_AF-A0A7Y2A6W4-F1
#
_entry.id   AF-A0A7Y2A6W4-F1
#
_cell.length_a   1.000
_cell.length_b   1.000
_cell.length_c   1.000
_cell.angle_alpha   90.00
_cell.angle_beta   90.00
_cell.angle_gamma   90.00
#
_symmetry.space_group_name_H-M   'P 1'
#
loop_
_entity.id
_entity.type
_entity.pdbx_description
1 polymer ?
#
loop_
_entity_poly.entity_id
_entity_poly.type
_entity_poly.pdbx_seq_one_letter_code
_entity_poly.pdbx_strand_id
1 'polypeptide(L)'
;MKSTLTSFILLLFVTFLSAQPAATSATIVESSLQQKEQLQENSLVKNLPFKNIGPSIMSGRVVDFAVNPNNPTEFYVGYASGGVWYTDNNGTTFTPVMDNTATQNVGSLAADWNSGTLWVGTGEVNASRSSYAGIGLLKTTDGGKSWQNMGLTDSHHISKIIINPANPNEVVVAAVGHLYSTNDERGVYKTTDGGATWTKTLFVDDQSGIIEMDAAPGNFDLMYASSWDKDRKAWNFRGSGSGSAIYKSTDGGSTWQKVSTPNSGFPTGDGVGRIGLAVYDANTVYAIHDNQARRDAEESNDASEGLSKESFKNMTAAQFLA
;
A
#
# COMPACT_ATOMS: atom_id res chain seq x y z
N MET A 1 31.50 22.17 -38.60
CA MET A 1 30.75 20.90 -38.50
C MET A 1 31.09 20.06 -37.27
N LYS A 2 32.35 19.99 -36.80
CA LYS A 2 32.68 19.18 -35.61
C LYS A 2 32.24 19.80 -34.26
N SER A 3 32.21 21.14 -34.10
CA SER A 3 31.76 21.77 -32.85
C SER A 3 30.24 21.84 -32.69
N THR A 4 29.49 21.86 -33.79
CA THR A 4 28.02 21.83 -33.76
C THR A 4 27.48 20.45 -33.41
N LEU A 5 28.21 19.38 -33.73
CA LEU A 5 27.83 18.00 -33.39
C LEU A 5 28.06 17.69 -31.90
N THR A 6 29.13 18.20 -31.30
CA THR A 6 29.38 18.05 -29.85
C THR A 6 28.38 18.81 -28.98
N SER A 7 27.95 20.01 -29.38
CA SER A 7 26.89 20.73 -28.67
C SER A 7 25.51 20.07 -28.80
N PHE A 8 25.23 19.41 -29.93
CA PHE A 8 23.99 18.63 -30.12
C PHE A 8 23.99 17.35 -29.27
N ILE A 9 25.15 16.68 -29.15
CA ILE A 9 25.32 15.50 -28.28
C ILE A 9 25.21 15.90 -26.81
N LEU A 10 25.74 17.06 -26.40
CA LEU A 10 25.60 17.57 -25.03
C LEU A 10 24.15 17.96 -24.71
N LEU A 11 23.42 18.58 -25.65
CA LEU A 11 21.98 18.88 -25.47
C LEU A 11 21.11 17.61 -25.43
N LEU A 12 21.45 16.59 -26.22
CA LEU A 12 20.78 15.28 -26.18
C LEU A 12 21.09 14.52 -24.88
N PHE A 13 22.24 14.73 -24.25
CA PHE A 13 22.57 14.10 -22.95
C PHE A 13 21.90 14.78 -21.75
N VAL A 14 21.58 16.07 -21.83
CA VAL A 14 20.94 16.80 -20.72
C VAL A 14 19.44 16.46 -20.60
N THR A 15 18.78 16.00 -21.67
CA THR A 15 17.34 15.66 -21.64
C THR A 15 17.03 14.27 -21.08
N PHE A 16 18.02 13.43 -20.79
CA PHE A 16 17.81 12.08 -20.23
C PHE A 16 17.95 11.98 -18.70
N LEU A 17 18.32 13.07 -18.01
CA LEU A 17 18.61 13.00 -16.56
C LEU A 17 17.38 12.99 -15.64
N SER A 18 16.18 13.21 -16.16
CA SER A 18 14.93 13.11 -15.39
C SER A 18 13.90 12.26 -16.11
N ALA A 19 14.20 10.98 -16.32
CA ALA A 19 13.28 10.02 -16.93
C ALA A 19 12.02 9.74 -16.07
N GLN A 20 12.02 10.14 -14.79
CA GLN A 20 10.89 9.96 -13.88
C GLN A 20 10.43 11.31 -13.32
N PRO A 21 9.14 11.66 -13.44
CA PRO A 21 8.61 12.90 -12.85
C PRO A 21 8.70 12.85 -11.33
N ALA A 22 8.93 14.01 -10.71
CA ALA A 22 8.85 14.16 -9.26
C ALA A 22 7.42 13.90 -8.76
N ALA A 23 7.30 13.43 -7.52
CA ALA A 23 5.99 13.27 -6.90
C ALA A 23 5.29 14.62 -6.72
N THR A 24 3.98 14.63 -6.87
CA THR A 24 3.14 15.78 -6.53
C THR A 24 3.18 15.97 -5.02
N SER A 25 3.44 17.19 -4.53
CA SER A 25 3.47 17.45 -3.09
C SER A 25 2.06 17.42 -2.48
N ALA A 26 1.97 17.06 -1.19
CA ALA A 26 0.73 17.10 -0.41
C ALA A 26 -0.05 18.42 -0.57
N THR A 27 0.62 19.58 -0.53
CA THR A 27 -0.03 20.89 -0.69
C THR A 27 -0.69 21.07 -2.06
N ILE A 28 -0.08 20.56 -3.13
CA ILE A 28 -0.69 20.59 -4.47
C ILE A 28 -1.89 19.64 -4.51
N VAL A 29 -1.80 18.47 -3.87
CA VAL A 29 -2.93 17.54 -3.77
C VAL A 29 -4.10 18.20 -3.04
N GLU A 30 -3.87 18.76 -1.85
CA GLU A 30 -4.89 19.41 -1.02
C GLU A 30 -5.56 20.59 -1.73
N SER A 31 -4.78 21.49 -2.34
CA SER A 31 -5.34 22.60 -3.11
C SER A 31 -6.13 22.13 -4.34
N SER A 32 -5.70 21.06 -5.01
CA SER A 32 -6.42 20.46 -6.14
C SER A 32 -7.75 19.83 -5.72
N LEU A 33 -7.81 19.23 -4.53
CA LEU A 33 -9.06 18.69 -3.97
C LEU A 33 -10.06 19.80 -3.64
N GLN A 34 -9.59 20.90 -3.03
CA GLN A 34 -10.43 22.07 -2.76
C GLN A 34 -10.94 22.71 -4.07
N GLN A 35 -10.07 22.81 -5.08
CA GLN A 35 -10.47 23.30 -6.41
C GLN A 35 -11.52 22.38 -7.05
N LYS A 36 -11.35 21.06 -6.98
CA LYS A 36 -12.33 20.09 -7.48
C LYS A 36 -13.70 20.28 -6.82
N GLU A 37 -13.74 20.44 -5.50
CA GLU A 37 -14.98 20.68 -4.76
C GLU A 37 -15.67 21.98 -5.21
N GLN A 38 -14.92 23.07 -5.36
CA GLN A 38 -15.45 24.33 -5.89
C GLN A 38 -15.99 24.18 -7.32
N LEU A 39 -15.32 23.42 -8.18
CA LEU A 39 -15.78 23.15 -9.54
C LEU A 39 -17.05 22.30 -9.55
N GLN A 40 -17.17 21.33 -8.65
CA GLN A 40 -18.38 20.53 -8.48
C GLN A 40 -19.55 21.41 -8.02
N GLU A 41 -19.34 22.30 -7.05
CA GLU A 41 -20.36 23.23 -6.56
C GLU A 41 -20.79 24.28 -7.58
N ASN A 42 -19.88 24.70 -8.46
CA ASN A 42 -20.18 25.67 -9.51
C ASN A 42 -20.63 25.04 -10.84
N SER A 43 -20.68 23.71 -10.90
CA SER A 43 -21.05 23.00 -12.13
C SER A 43 -22.52 23.23 -12.49
N LEU A 44 -22.75 23.62 -13.76
CA LEU A 44 -24.10 23.79 -14.32
C LEU A 44 -24.92 22.48 -14.29
N VAL A 45 -24.25 21.33 -14.17
CA VAL A 45 -24.86 19.99 -14.16
C VAL A 45 -24.80 19.32 -12.80
N LYS A 46 -24.49 20.04 -11.71
CA LYS A 46 -24.32 19.43 -10.37
C LYS A 46 -25.55 18.70 -9.83
N ASN A 47 -26.73 19.08 -10.30
CA ASN A 47 -28.01 18.47 -9.92
C ASN A 47 -28.49 17.39 -10.92
N LEU A 48 -27.69 17.05 -11.94
CA LEU A 48 -28.03 15.96 -12.85
C LEU A 48 -27.55 14.62 -12.25
N PRO A 49 -28.46 13.69 -11.93
CA PRO A 49 -28.06 12.41 -11.36
C PRO A 49 -27.37 11.55 -12.43
N PHE A 50 -26.21 10.99 -12.10
CA PHE A 50 -25.60 9.94 -12.90
C PHE A 50 -26.36 8.63 -12.69
N LYS A 51 -26.71 7.96 -13.80
CA LYS A 51 -27.33 6.65 -13.77
C LYS A 51 -26.36 5.62 -14.35
N ASN A 52 -26.00 4.63 -13.53
CA ASN A 52 -25.27 3.46 -14.01
C ASN A 52 -26.16 2.70 -15.01
N ILE A 53 -25.66 2.47 -16.22
CA ILE A 53 -26.36 1.74 -17.30
C ILE A 53 -25.81 0.32 -17.50
N GLY A 54 -24.95 -0.15 -16.58
CA GLY A 54 -24.27 -1.43 -16.62
C GLY A 54 -22.76 -1.33 -16.88
N PRO A 55 -22.07 -2.48 -16.90
CA PRO A 55 -22.62 -3.83 -16.79
C PRO A 55 -23.18 -4.14 -15.39
N SER A 56 -24.23 -4.97 -15.31
CA SER A 56 -24.83 -5.40 -14.04
C SER A 56 -23.95 -6.38 -13.25
N ILE A 57 -22.94 -6.96 -13.90
CA ILE A 57 -21.89 -7.78 -13.28
C ILE A 57 -20.57 -7.02 -13.47
N MET A 58 -20.01 -6.53 -12.38
CA MET A 58 -18.74 -5.80 -12.37
C MET A 58 -17.69 -6.68 -11.69
N SER A 59 -16.59 -6.95 -12.39
CA SER A 59 -15.40 -7.53 -11.76
C SER A 59 -14.51 -6.39 -11.29
N GLY A 60 -14.05 -6.46 -10.05
CA GLY A 60 -13.12 -5.49 -9.47
C GLY A 60 -12.14 -6.20 -8.54
N ARG A 61 -11.00 -5.56 -8.29
CA ARG A 61 -10.03 -6.09 -7.33
C ARG A 61 -10.46 -5.68 -5.93
N VAL A 62 -11.05 -6.62 -5.20
CA VAL A 62 -11.29 -6.49 -3.76
C VAL A 62 -9.93 -6.49 -3.07
N VAL A 63 -9.74 -5.54 -2.16
CA VAL A 63 -8.50 -5.39 -1.39
C VAL A 63 -8.68 -5.72 0.08
N ASP A 64 -9.89 -5.55 0.62
CA ASP A 64 -10.14 -5.76 2.05
C ASP A 64 -11.63 -5.94 2.37
N PHE A 65 -11.89 -6.52 3.53
CA PHE A 65 -13.21 -6.66 4.14
C PHE A 65 -13.17 -6.17 5.58
N ALA A 66 -14.18 -5.41 6.00
CA ALA A 66 -14.46 -5.21 7.42
C ALA A 66 -15.76 -5.93 7.74
N VAL A 67 -15.70 -7.06 8.45
CA VAL A 67 -16.84 -7.92 8.76
C VAL A 67 -17.36 -7.66 10.17
N ASN A 68 -18.68 -7.63 10.35
CA ASN A 68 -19.27 -7.51 11.69
C ASN A 68 -19.06 -8.82 12.47
N PRO A 69 -18.30 -8.81 13.59
CA PRO A 69 -18.02 -10.03 14.35
C PRO A 69 -19.27 -10.62 15.03
N ASN A 70 -20.30 -9.80 15.27
CA ASN A 70 -21.56 -10.22 15.88
C ASN A 70 -22.62 -10.62 14.84
N ASN A 71 -22.45 -10.21 13.58
CA ASN A 71 -23.35 -10.54 12.48
C ASN A 71 -22.60 -10.70 11.15
N PRO A 72 -22.05 -11.89 10.84
CA PRO A 72 -21.21 -12.07 9.65
C PRO A 72 -21.91 -11.86 8.30
N THR A 73 -23.24 -11.69 8.26
CA THR A 73 -23.95 -11.30 7.03
C THR A 73 -23.82 -9.82 6.71
N GLU A 74 -23.31 -9.03 7.65
CA GLU A 74 -23.09 -7.59 7.54
C GLU A 74 -21.60 -7.28 7.44
N PHE A 75 -21.19 -6.64 6.34
CA PHE A 75 -19.80 -6.30 6.11
C PHE A 75 -19.61 -5.17 5.10
N TYR A 76 -18.45 -4.54 5.16
CA TYR A 76 -17.93 -3.63 4.14
C TYR A 76 -16.92 -4.34 3.24
N VAL A 77 -16.87 -3.96 1.97
CA VAL A 77 -15.91 -4.43 0.97
C VAL A 77 -15.20 -3.24 0.35
N GLY A 78 -13.88 -3.26 0.37
CA GLY A 78 -13.03 -2.24 -0.25
C GLY A 78 -12.51 -2.69 -1.60
N TYR A 79 -12.58 -1.82 -2.60
CA TYR A 79 -12.05 -2.07 -3.94
C TYR A 79 -10.89 -1.14 -4.28
N ALA A 80 -9.87 -1.67 -4.95
CA ALA A 80 -8.64 -0.95 -5.30
C ALA A 80 -8.87 0.43 -5.94
N SER A 81 -9.90 0.54 -6.79
CA SER A 81 -10.30 1.78 -7.47
C SER A 81 -11.83 1.90 -7.61
N GLY A 82 -12.56 1.30 -6.66
CA GLY A 82 -14.02 1.18 -6.73
C GLY A 82 -14.74 1.62 -5.46
N GLY A 83 -14.01 2.25 -4.52
CA GLY A 83 -14.56 2.73 -3.26
C GLY A 83 -14.92 1.61 -2.28
N VAL A 84 -15.78 1.96 -1.32
CA VAL A 84 -16.28 1.06 -0.29
C VAL A 84 -17.76 0.78 -0.50
N TRP A 85 -18.11 -0.49 -0.34
CA TRP A 85 -19.47 -1.01 -0.50
C TRP A 85 -19.91 -1.69 0.78
N TYR A 86 -21.17 -1.51 1.16
CA TYR A 86 -21.79 -2.10 2.34
C TYR A 86 -22.82 -3.14 1.96
N THR A 87 -22.93 -4.21 2.73
CA THR A 87 -24.02 -5.19 2.67
C THR A 87 -24.43 -5.60 4.07
N ASP A 88 -25.70 -5.91 4.25
CA ASP A 88 -26.30 -6.50 5.45
C ASP A 88 -26.94 -7.88 5.17
N ASN A 89 -26.86 -8.34 3.92
CA ASN A 89 -27.58 -9.52 3.42
C ASN A 89 -26.65 -10.55 2.77
N ASN A 90 -25.48 -10.74 3.38
CA ASN A 90 -24.49 -11.74 3.01
C ASN A 90 -23.97 -11.57 1.56
N GLY A 91 -23.83 -10.31 1.12
CA GLY A 91 -23.31 -9.98 -0.20
C GLY A 91 -24.27 -10.23 -1.36
N THR A 92 -25.58 -10.37 -1.10
CA THR A 92 -26.58 -10.49 -2.17
C THR A 92 -26.75 -9.17 -2.91
N THR A 93 -26.76 -8.06 -2.16
CA THR A 93 -26.76 -6.70 -2.72
C THR A 93 -25.78 -5.82 -1.95
N PHE A 94 -25.28 -4.79 -2.63
CA PHE A 94 -24.35 -3.82 -2.06
C PHE A 94 -24.80 -2.38 -2.30
N THR A 95 -24.54 -1.52 -1.32
CA THR A 95 -24.74 -0.07 -1.40
C THR A 95 -23.38 0.61 -1.39
N PRO A 96 -23.05 1.51 -2.34
CA PRO A 96 -21.82 2.27 -2.29
C PRO A 96 -21.90 3.31 -1.17
N VAL A 97 -20.85 3.43 -0.35
CA VAL A 97 -20.83 4.32 0.83
C VAL A 97 -19.70 5.36 0.79
N MET A 98 -18.96 5.41 -0.32
CA MET A 98 -17.76 6.26 -0.48
C MET A 98 -17.84 7.19 -1.71
N ASP A 99 -18.95 7.20 -2.45
CA ASP A 99 -19.13 7.97 -3.70
C ASP A 99 -18.99 9.49 -3.51
N ASN A 100 -19.26 9.98 -2.29
CA ASN A 100 -19.17 11.38 -1.88
C ASN A 100 -17.77 11.82 -1.43
N THR A 101 -16.73 11.00 -1.63
CA THR A 101 -15.36 11.32 -1.21
C THR A 101 -14.47 11.75 -2.38
N ALA A 102 -13.34 12.37 -2.05
CA ALA A 102 -12.38 12.88 -3.02
C ALA A 102 -11.70 11.79 -3.88
N THR A 103 -11.60 10.55 -3.38
CA THR A 103 -10.93 9.42 -4.04
C THR A 103 -11.72 8.13 -3.87
N GLN A 104 -11.62 7.22 -4.85
CA GLN A 104 -12.20 5.88 -4.78
C GLN A 104 -11.13 4.79 -4.60
N ASN A 105 -9.87 5.19 -4.36
CA ASN A 105 -8.75 4.27 -4.21
C ASN A 105 -8.69 3.76 -2.77
N VAL A 106 -8.98 2.48 -2.56
CA VAL A 106 -8.94 1.85 -1.24
C VAL A 106 -7.69 0.98 -1.11
N GLY A 107 -7.03 1.08 0.05
CA GLY A 107 -5.91 0.26 0.47
C GLY A 107 -6.27 -0.70 1.61
N SER A 108 -7.04 -0.24 2.58
CA SER A 108 -7.48 -1.04 3.74
C SER A 108 -8.73 -0.48 4.41
N LEU A 109 -9.44 -1.31 5.18
CA LEU A 109 -10.61 -0.99 5.97
C LEU A 109 -10.42 -1.43 7.42
N ALA A 110 -10.97 -0.66 8.36
CA ALA A 110 -11.16 -1.12 9.73
C ALA A 110 -12.44 -0.54 10.31
N ALA A 111 -13.32 -1.40 10.82
CA ALA A 111 -14.59 -0.99 11.42
C ALA A 111 -14.63 -1.33 12.91
N ASP A 112 -15.07 -0.36 13.71
CA ASP A 112 -15.58 -0.62 15.05
C ASP A 112 -17.11 -0.60 14.96
N TRP A 113 -17.69 -1.80 14.90
CA TRP A 113 -19.12 -2.02 14.76
C TRP A 113 -19.93 -1.57 15.98
N ASN A 114 -19.30 -1.43 17.16
CA ASN A 114 -20.00 -0.95 18.35
C ASN A 114 -20.28 0.55 18.29
N SER A 115 -19.34 1.33 17.74
CA SER A 115 -19.50 2.77 17.55
C SER A 115 -20.04 3.17 16.17
N GLY A 116 -20.10 2.24 15.22
CA GLY A 116 -20.42 2.53 13.82
C GLY A 116 -19.28 3.27 13.10
N THR A 117 -18.08 3.29 13.68
CA THR A 117 -16.90 3.93 13.09
C THR A 117 -16.34 3.05 11.99
N LEU A 118 -16.07 3.63 10.82
CA LEU A 118 -15.33 3.00 9.75
C LEU A 118 -14.16 3.90 9.34
N TRP A 119 -12.96 3.32 9.35
CA TRP A 119 -11.73 3.89 8.83
C TRP A 119 -11.42 3.28 7.47
N VAL A 120 -10.97 4.14 6.55
CA VAL A 120 -10.52 3.76 5.21
C VAL A 120 -9.11 4.27 5.01
N GLY A 121 -8.18 3.34 4.86
CA GLY A 121 -6.86 3.62 4.35
C GLY A 121 -6.96 3.76 2.85
N THR A 122 -6.64 4.93 2.31
CA THR A 122 -6.73 5.16 0.87
C THR A 122 -5.42 4.80 0.17
N GLY A 123 -5.53 4.46 -1.12
CA GLY A 123 -4.39 4.13 -1.99
C GLY A 123 -4.00 2.65 -1.93
N GLU A 124 -4.04 2.01 -3.09
CA GLU A 124 -3.92 0.56 -3.19
C GLU A 124 -2.47 0.07 -3.12
N VAL A 125 -2.21 -1.00 -2.37
CA VAL A 125 -0.84 -1.40 -1.99
C VAL A 125 -0.20 -2.50 -2.85
N ASN A 126 -0.87 -2.99 -3.90
CA ASN A 126 -0.33 -4.08 -4.74
C ASN A 126 0.86 -3.70 -5.62
N ALA A 127 1.20 -2.41 -5.69
CA ALA A 127 2.32 -1.89 -6.49
C ALA A 127 2.26 -2.30 -7.97
N SER A 128 1.04 -2.48 -8.50
CA SER A 128 0.80 -2.76 -9.91
C SER A 128 0.99 -1.49 -10.76
N ARG A 129 0.97 -1.63 -12.10
CA ARG A 129 0.97 -0.44 -12.99
C ARG A 129 -0.29 0.42 -12.82
N SER A 130 -1.37 -0.17 -12.31
CA SER A 130 -2.66 0.46 -12.08
C SER A 130 -2.97 0.54 -10.58
N SER A 131 -1.96 0.86 -9.78
CA SER A 131 -2.08 1.17 -8.36
C SER A 131 -1.93 2.67 -8.19
N TYR A 132 -3.00 3.32 -7.74
CA TYR A 132 -3.09 4.77 -7.63
C TYR A 132 -2.92 5.22 -6.18
N ALA A 133 -2.32 6.40 -6.01
CA ALA A 133 -2.19 7.03 -4.71
C ALA A 133 -3.56 7.38 -4.10
N GLY A 134 -3.61 7.29 -2.78
CA GLY A 134 -4.66 7.80 -1.92
C GLY A 134 -4.37 9.21 -1.43
N ILE A 135 -5.17 9.64 -0.47
CA ILE A 135 -5.14 10.94 0.20
C ILE A 135 -5.03 10.80 1.72
N GLY A 136 -4.44 9.69 2.18
CA GLY A 136 -4.31 9.34 3.60
C GLY A 136 -5.50 8.55 4.15
N LEU A 137 -5.94 8.93 5.34
CA LEU A 137 -7.01 8.24 6.08
C LEU A 137 -8.34 8.98 5.95
N LEU A 138 -9.42 8.24 5.72
CA LEU A 138 -10.78 8.74 5.80
C LEU A 138 -11.52 8.03 6.93
N LYS A 139 -12.36 8.76 7.67
CA LYS A 139 -13.18 8.23 8.76
C LYS A 139 -14.63 8.65 8.59
N THR A 140 -15.55 7.73 8.87
CA THR A 140 -16.98 8.01 9.01
C THR A 140 -17.50 7.42 10.32
N THR A 141 -18.58 8.01 10.84
CA THR A 141 -19.33 7.53 12.02
C THR A 141 -20.84 7.44 11.74
N ASP A 142 -21.25 7.67 10.49
CA ASP A 142 -22.66 7.75 10.08
C ASP A 142 -22.99 6.81 8.90
N GLY A 143 -22.17 5.75 8.73
CA GLY A 143 -22.33 4.76 7.67
C GLY A 143 -21.94 5.28 6.28
N GLY A 144 -21.04 6.27 6.19
CA GLY A 144 -20.54 6.83 4.94
C GLY A 144 -21.34 7.98 4.36
N LYS A 145 -22.31 8.53 5.12
CA LYS A 145 -23.05 9.74 4.71
C LYS A 145 -22.14 10.96 4.72
N SER A 146 -21.20 11.01 5.65
CA SER A 146 -20.12 11.99 5.70
C SER A 146 -18.78 11.34 6.03
N TRP A 147 -17.71 11.99 5.57
CA TRP A 147 -16.34 11.52 5.73
C TRP A 147 -15.42 12.66 6.15
N GLN A 148 -14.51 12.37 7.07
CA GLN A 148 -13.46 13.29 7.50
C GLN A 148 -12.10 12.74 7.08
N ASN A 149 -11.23 13.60 6.53
CA ASN A 149 -9.82 13.24 6.35
C ASN A 149 -9.09 13.35 7.69
N MET A 150 -8.41 12.27 8.07
CA MET A 150 -7.75 12.12 9.37
C MET A 150 -6.22 12.23 9.27
N GLY A 151 -5.69 12.75 8.17
CA GLY A 151 -4.26 12.99 7.98
C GLY A 151 -3.53 11.87 7.24
N LEU A 152 -2.20 11.89 7.33
CA LEU A 152 -1.28 11.08 6.52
C LEU A 152 -1.46 11.30 5.00
N THR A 153 -1.74 12.54 4.60
CA THR A 153 -2.14 12.89 3.23
C THR A 153 -1.06 12.57 2.18
N ASP A 154 0.22 12.61 2.55
CA ASP A 154 1.37 12.29 1.69
C ASP A 154 1.85 10.82 1.80
N SER A 155 1.17 9.98 2.59
CA SER A 155 1.57 8.57 2.74
C SER A 155 1.31 7.72 1.48
N HIS A 156 0.44 8.22 0.58
CA HIS A 156 -0.06 7.61 -0.65
C HIS A 156 -0.77 6.25 -0.51
N HIS A 157 -0.28 5.31 0.29
CA HIS A 157 -0.69 3.92 0.27
C HIS A 157 -0.77 3.37 1.69
N ILE A 158 -1.97 3.29 2.24
CA ILE A 158 -2.24 2.73 3.56
C ILE A 158 -2.57 1.25 3.44
N SER A 159 -1.72 0.37 3.97
CA SER A 159 -1.84 -1.08 3.85
C SER A 159 -2.67 -1.73 4.94
N LYS A 160 -2.71 -1.15 6.14
CA LYS A 160 -3.43 -1.74 7.28
C LYS A 160 -3.86 -0.68 8.28
N ILE A 161 -4.99 -0.92 8.92
CA ILE A 161 -5.49 -0.19 10.07
C ILE A 161 -5.92 -1.21 11.13
N ILE A 162 -5.48 -1.04 12.37
CA ILE A 162 -5.92 -1.86 13.50
C ILE A 162 -6.44 -0.91 14.59
N ILE A 163 -7.69 -1.11 14.98
CA ILE A 163 -8.37 -0.35 16.04
C ILE A 163 -8.25 -1.14 17.34
N ASN A 164 -7.91 -0.48 18.45
CA ASN A 164 -7.92 -1.15 19.76
C ASN A 164 -9.37 -1.48 20.16
N PRO A 165 -9.75 -2.76 20.33
CA PRO A 165 -11.11 -3.14 20.70
C PRO A 165 -11.52 -2.64 22.08
N ALA A 166 -10.58 -2.33 22.97
CA ALA A 166 -10.85 -1.76 24.30
C ALA A 166 -10.89 -0.22 24.29
N ASN A 167 -10.34 0.43 23.26
CA ASN A 167 -10.28 1.88 23.14
C ASN A 167 -10.28 2.33 21.66
N PRO A 168 -11.43 2.62 21.05
CA PRO A 168 -11.50 3.00 19.63
C PRO A 168 -10.77 4.29 19.25
N ASN A 169 -10.28 5.07 20.22
CA ASN A 169 -9.42 6.23 19.97
C ASN A 169 -7.94 5.86 19.79
N GLU A 170 -7.57 4.63 20.13
CA GLU A 170 -6.23 4.09 19.89
C GLU A 170 -6.23 3.26 18.59
N VAL A 171 -5.50 3.76 17.60
CA VAL A 171 -5.45 3.17 16.25
C VAL A 171 -4.00 3.12 15.79
N VAL A 172 -3.62 1.99 15.19
CA VAL A 172 -2.30 1.77 14.60
C VAL A 172 -2.47 1.57 13.09
N VAL A 173 -1.67 2.28 12.29
CA VAL A 173 -1.80 2.36 10.84
C VAL A 173 -0.47 2.04 10.19
N ALA A 174 -0.48 1.17 9.19
CA ALA A 174 0.67 0.85 8.35
C ALA A 174 0.62 1.61 7.03
N ALA A 175 1.72 2.27 6.69
CA ALA A 175 1.90 3.02 5.47
C ALA A 175 3.05 2.45 4.64
N VAL A 176 2.76 2.19 3.36
CA VAL A 176 3.70 1.67 2.37
C VAL A 176 4.52 2.79 1.75
N GLY A 177 3.99 4.03 1.70
CA GLY A 177 4.60 5.19 1.03
C GLY A 177 4.43 5.18 -0.48
N HIS A 178 5.06 6.15 -1.13
CA HIS A 178 5.02 6.36 -2.57
C HIS A 178 5.42 5.10 -3.36
N LEU A 179 4.68 4.83 -4.45
CA LEU A 179 4.98 3.72 -5.35
C LEU A 179 6.15 4.03 -6.29
N TYR A 180 6.16 5.23 -6.88
CA TYR A 180 7.08 5.60 -7.95
C TYR A 180 8.26 6.48 -7.49
N SER A 181 8.34 6.84 -6.22
CA SER A 181 9.44 7.64 -5.66
C SER A 181 9.70 7.24 -4.22
N THR A 182 10.78 7.73 -3.62
CA THR A 182 11.01 7.67 -2.17
C THR A 182 10.20 8.75 -1.47
N ASN A 183 9.92 8.54 -0.17
CA ASN A 183 9.35 9.54 0.73
C ASN A 183 9.48 9.07 2.18
N ASP A 184 9.40 10.02 3.13
CA ASP A 184 9.54 9.74 4.55
C ASP A 184 8.22 9.27 5.19
N GLU A 185 7.07 9.44 4.53
CA GLU A 185 5.73 9.12 5.03
C GLU A 185 5.38 7.63 4.90
N ARG A 186 6.36 6.79 5.23
CA ARG A 186 6.31 5.33 5.34
C ARG A 186 6.40 4.93 6.80
N GLY A 187 5.93 3.73 7.12
CA GLY A 187 6.14 3.16 8.45
C GLY A 187 4.87 2.74 9.17
N VAL A 188 4.96 2.68 10.49
CA VAL A 188 3.80 2.56 11.38
C VAL A 188 3.52 3.91 12.03
N TYR A 189 2.25 4.29 12.05
CA TYR A 189 1.74 5.46 12.74
C TYR A 189 0.75 5.02 13.82
N LYS A 190 0.81 5.68 14.97
CA LYS A 190 -0.11 5.44 16.09
C LYS A 190 -0.79 6.74 16.49
N THR A 191 -2.08 6.65 16.79
CA THR A 191 -2.86 7.69 17.47
C THR A 191 -3.46 7.12 18.76
N THR A 192 -3.68 7.98 19.74
CA THR A 192 -4.42 7.66 20.98
C THR A 192 -5.57 8.66 21.24
N ASP A 193 -5.78 9.61 20.33
CA ASP A 193 -6.76 10.68 20.40
C ASP A 193 -7.79 10.61 19.26
N GLY A 194 -7.99 9.40 18.70
CA GLY A 194 -8.99 9.15 17.67
C GLY A 194 -8.61 9.71 16.29
N GLY A 195 -7.32 9.97 16.07
CA GLY A 195 -6.73 10.45 14.82
C GLY A 195 -6.57 11.96 14.72
N ALA A 196 -6.67 12.71 15.83
CA ALA A 196 -6.36 14.13 15.84
C ALA A 196 -4.85 14.37 15.68
N THR A 197 -4.03 13.49 16.26
CA THR A 197 -2.58 13.49 16.07
C THR A 197 -2.04 12.08 15.80
N TRP A 198 -0.91 12.02 15.08
CA TRP A 198 -0.23 10.78 14.69
C TRP A 198 1.24 10.82 15.07
N THR A 199 1.72 9.74 15.68
CA THR A 199 3.14 9.52 15.98
C THR A 199 3.68 8.41 15.10
N LYS A 200 4.78 8.66 14.37
CA LYS A 200 5.49 7.60 13.63
C LYS A 200 6.29 6.74 14.61
N THR A 201 5.94 5.46 14.75
CA THR A 201 6.50 4.54 15.74
C THR A 201 7.44 3.49 15.15
N LEU A 202 7.37 3.28 13.83
CA LEU A 202 8.33 2.47 13.08
C LEU A 202 8.67 3.18 11.77
N PHE A 203 9.96 3.33 11.49
CA PHE A 203 10.49 3.80 10.21
C PHE A 203 11.68 2.92 9.84
N VAL A 204 11.72 2.45 8.59
CA VAL A 204 12.81 1.60 8.10
C VAL A 204 13.81 2.47 7.34
N ASP A 205 13.37 3.04 6.23
CA ASP A 205 14.06 4.01 5.38
C ASP A 205 13.02 4.67 4.43
N ASP A 206 13.47 5.53 3.52
CA ASP A 206 12.60 6.29 2.59
C ASP A 206 12.09 5.48 1.39
N GLN A 207 12.50 4.21 1.25
CA GLN A 207 12.12 3.29 0.17
C GLN A 207 11.21 2.15 0.68
N SER A 208 11.38 1.74 1.93
CA SER A 208 10.79 0.56 2.56
C SER A 208 9.63 0.96 3.48
N GLY A 209 8.42 0.54 3.11
CA GLY A 209 7.21 0.81 3.90
C GLY A 209 6.64 -0.45 4.53
N ILE A 210 5.63 -0.30 5.38
CA ILE A 210 4.99 -1.43 6.08
C ILE A 210 3.82 -1.93 5.24
N ILE A 211 3.87 -3.19 4.81
CA ILE A 211 2.91 -3.79 3.86
C ILE A 211 1.84 -4.64 4.54
N GLU A 212 2.11 -5.11 5.75
CA GLU A 212 1.18 -5.93 6.52
C GLU A 212 1.41 -5.69 8.01
N MET A 213 0.33 -5.79 8.78
CA MET A 213 0.36 -5.75 10.23
C MET A 213 -0.81 -6.55 10.79
N ASP A 214 -0.59 -7.25 11.89
CA ASP A 214 -1.63 -8.00 12.56
C ASP A 214 -1.39 -8.05 14.07
N ALA A 215 -2.48 -8.12 14.83
CA ALA A 215 -2.45 -8.13 16.29
C ALA A 215 -2.93 -9.49 16.81
N ALA A 216 -2.36 -9.95 17.93
CA ALA A 216 -2.79 -11.20 18.53
C ALA A 216 -4.25 -11.09 18.98
N PRO A 217 -5.11 -12.08 18.67
CA PRO A 217 -6.49 -12.08 19.13
C PRO A 217 -6.59 -11.92 20.64
N GLY A 218 -7.35 -10.91 21.10
CA GLY A 218 -7.51 -10.60 22.52
C GLY A 218 -6.30 -9.93 23.20
N ASN A 219 -5.23 -9.64 22.47
CA ASN A 219 -4.06 -8.92 22.99
C ASN A 219 -3.57 -7.88 21.97
N PHE A 220 -4.15 -6.68 22.05
CA PHE A 220 -3.78 -5.55 21.19
C PHE A 220 -2.31 -5.15 21.33
N ASP A 221 -1.69 -5.38 22.50
CA ASP A 221 -0.31 -4.97 22.72
C ASP A 221 0.68 -5.79 21.91
N LEU A 222 0.35 -7.06 21.64
CA LEU A 222 1.17 -7.96 20.87
C LEU A 222 0.84 -7.85 19.39
N MET A 223 1.71 -7.18 18.64
CA MET A 223 1.55 -6.97 17.20
C MET A 223 2.78 -7.42 16.43
N TYR A 224 2.55 -7.78 15.17
CA TYR A 224 3.60 -8.03 14.20
C TYR A 224 3.35 -7.18 12.97
N ALA A 225 4.43 -6.65 12.39
CA ALA A 225 4.40 -5.88 11.16
C ALA A 225 5.47 -6.39 10.21
N SER A 226 5.24 -6.31 8.91
CA SER A 226 6.27 -6.57 7.92
C SER A 226 6.50 -5.39 7.00
N SER A 227 7.78 -5.05 6.81
CA SER A 227 8.21 -4.08 5.82
C SER A 227 8.40 -4.72 4.45
N TRP A 228 8.29 -3.90 3.41
CA TRP A 228 8.54 -4.29 2.03
C TRP A 228 9.34 -3.21 1.31
N ASP A 229 10.59 -3.56 1.02
CA ASP A 229 11.47 -2.83 0.12
C ASP A 229 11.08 -3.12 -1.33
N LYS A 230 10.71 -2.07 -2.05
CA LYS A 230 10.37 -2.16 -3.47
C LYS A 230 10.72 -0.85 -4.17
N ASP A 231 11.08 -0.94 -5.44
CA ASP A 231 11.19 0.22 -6.33
C ASP A 231 10.39 -0.05 -7.62
N ARG A 232 9.55 0.91 -7.99
CA ARG A 232 8.76 0.88 -9.22
C ARG A 232 9.18 2.02 -10.12
N LYS A 233 9.62 1.67 -11.32
CA LYS A 233 9.84 2.58 -12.44
C LYS A 233 8.87 2.25 -13.57
N ALA A 234 8.75 3.14 -14.56
CA ALA A 234 7.94 2.85 -15.75
C ALA A 234 8.45 1.62 -16.52
N TRP A 235 9.76 1.36 -16.46
CA TRP A 235 10.45 0.28 -17.17
C TRP A 235 10.94 -0.87 -16.27
N ASN A 236 10.82 -0.77 -14.95
CA ASN A 236 11.36 -1.78 -14.04
C ASN A 236 10.52 -1.94 -12.77
N PHE A 237 10.57 -3.12 -12.16
CA PHE A 237 10.03 -3.37 -10.84
C PHE A 237 11.00 -4.25 -10.05
N ARG A 238 11.57 -3.69 -8.98
CA ARG A 238 12.30 -4.45 -7.97
C ARG A 238 11.33 -4.68 -6.81
N GLY A 239 10.91 -5.92 -6.61
CA GLY A 239 9.95 -6.30 -5.57
C GLY A 239 10.58 -6.84 -4.29
N SER A 240 11.88 -6.65 -4.11
CA SER A 240 12.65 -7.17 -2.97
C SER A 240 13.77 -6.22 -2.56
N GLY A 241 14.30 -6.41 -1.35
CA GLY A 241 15.46 -5.69 -0.86
C GLY A 241 15.68 -5.90 0.64
N SER A 242 16.86 -5.47 1.13
CA SER A 242 17.28 -5.65 2.52
C SER A 242 16.40 -4.92 3.55
N GLY A 243 15.62 -3.93 3.11
CA GLY A 243 14.65 -3.22 3.94
C GLY A 243 13.41 -4.06 4.30
N SER A 244 13.15 -5.17 3.60
CA SER A 244 12.06 -6.09 3.92
C SER A 244 12.39 -6.94 5.15
N ALA A 245 11.48 -6.97 6.13
CA ALA A 245 11.69 -7.62 7.42
C ALA A 245 10.38 -7.80 8.19
N ILE A 246 10.42 -8.59 9.27
CA ILE A 246 9.35 -8.72 10.26
C ILE A 246 9.78 -8.02 11.56
N TYR A 247 8.85 -7.26 12.13
CA TYR A 247 8.95 -6.54 13.39
C TYR A 247 7.90 -7.04 14.37
N LYS A 248 8.22 -6.96 15.65
CA LYS A 248 7.33 -7.28 16.77
C LYS A 248 7.17 -6.07 17.68
N SER A 249 5.95 -5.82 18.12
CA SER A 249 5.63 -4.90 19.22
C SER A 249 4.99 -5.69 20.37
N THR A 250 5.21 -5.23 21.59
CA THR A 250 4.57 -5.74 22.82
C THR A 250 3.95 -4.60 23.64
N ASP A 251 3.70 -3.46 23.00
CA ASP A 251 3.19 -2.22 23.62
C ASP A 251 2.20 -1.48 22.70
N GLY A 252 1.47 -2.26 21.90
CA GLY A 252 0.38 -1.77 21.05
C GLY A 252 0.88 -0.90 19.92
N GLY A 253 2.02 -1.28 19.32
CA GLY A 253 2.65 -0.57 18.21
C GLY A 253 3.35 0.72 18.58
N SER A 254 3.66 0.95 19.86
CA SER A 254 4.39 2.14 20.32
C SER A 254 5.89 2.03 20.05
N THR A 255 6.45 0.83 20.21
CA THR A 255 7.81 0.48 19.84
C THR A 255 7.86 -0.85 19.08
N TRP A 256 8.91 -1.03 18.29
CA TRP A 256 9.04 -2.17 17.37
C TRP A 256 10.46 -2.73 17.37
N GLN A 257 10.58 -4.05 17.48
CA GLN A 257 11.84 -4.79 17.39
C GLN A 257 11.88 -5.62 16.11
N LYS A 258 12.95 -5.48 15.31
CA LYS A 258 13.18 -6.36 14.16
C LYS A 258 13.47 -7.79 14.64
N VAL A 259 12.65 -8.76 14.24
CA VAL A 259 12.76 -10.16 14.67
C VAL A 259 13.27 -11.09 13.57
N SER A 260 13.08 -10.74 12.28
CA SER A 260 13.68 -11.46 11.15
C SER A 260 15.15 -11.05 10.98
N THR A 261 16.01 -11.56 11.86
CA THR A 261 17.46 -11.34 11.83
C THR A 261 18.17 -12.52 11.14
N PRO A 262 19.44 -12.39 10.73
CA PRO A 262 20.19 -13.52 10.17
C PRO A 262 20.24 -14.75 11.09
N ASN A 263 20.13 -14.56 12.41
CA ASN A 263 20.14 -15.64 13.41
C ASN A 263 18.74 -16.19 13.74
N SER A 264 17.68 -15.62 13.16
CA SER A 264 16.29 -16.03 13.43
C SER A 264 15.89 -17.34 12.74
N GLY A 265 16.70 -17.82 11.79
CA GLY A 265 16.33 -18.93 10.89
C GLY A 265 15.33 -18.52 9.79
N PHE A 266 14.89 -17.26 9.77
CA PHE A 266 14.03 -16.70 8.73
C PHE A 266 14.89 -16.13 7.58
N PRO A 267 14.46 -16.23 6.30
CA PRO A 267 15.23 -15.65 5.20
C PRO A 267 15.42 -14.13 5.36
N THR A 268 16.62 -13.64 5.04
CA THR A 268 17.01 -12.22 5.12
C THR A 268 17.85 -11.81 3.91
N GLY A 269 17.99 -10.49 3.67
CA GLY A 269 18.87 -9.93 2.63
C GLY A 269 18.12 -9.42 1.39
N ASP A 270 18.83 -9.18 0.30
CA ASP A 270 18.31 -8.49 -0.89
C ASP A 270 17.24 -9.27 -1.67
N GLY A 271 17.17 -10.59 -1.46
CA GLY A 271 16.15 -11.46 -2.04
C GLY A 271 14.81 -11.40 -1.31
N VAL A 272 14.72 -10.74 -0.15
CA VAL A 272 13.47 -10.69 0.63
C VAL A 272 12.47 -9.76 -0.03
N GLY A 273 11.41 -10.35 -0.56
CA GLY A 273 10.27 -9.66 -1.16
C GLY A 273 9.17 -9.31 -0.17
N ARG A 274 7.94 -9.27 -0.68
CA ARG A 274 6.75 -9.00 0.14
C ARG A 274 6.52 -10.14 1.13
N ILE A 275 6.22 -9.78 2.39
CA ILE A 275 5.85 -10.73 3.44
C ILE A 275 4.39 -10.49 3.82
N GLY A 276 3.59 -11.54 3.88
CA GLY A 276 2.26 -11.54 4.49
C GLY A 276 2.31 -12.20 5.87
N LEU A 277 1.50 -11.73 6.80
CA LEU A 277 1.46 -12.18 8.19
C LEU A 277 0.02 -12.52 8.61
N ALA A 278 -0.12 -13.52 9.47
CA ALA A 278 -1.34 -13.79 10.22
C ALA A 278 -0.96 -14.26 11.63
N VAL A 279 -1.38 -13.52 12.65
CA VAL A 279 -1.12 -13.83 14.06
C VAL A 279 -2.27 -14.68 14.57
N TYR A 280 -1.97 -15.95 14.87
CA TYR A 280 -2.99 -16.88 15.36
C TYR A 280 -3.23 -16.71 16.86
N ASP A 281 -2.15 -16.63 17.64
CA ASP A 281 -2.18 -16.43 19.08
C ASP A 281 -0.87 -15.77 19.57
N ALA A 282 -0.67 -15.74 20.88
CA ALA A 282 0.51 -15.11 21.47
C ALA A 282 1.85 -15.80 21.13
N ASN A 283 1.83 -17.04 20.64
CA ASN A 283 2.99 -17.88 20.40
C ASN A 283 3.18 -18.26 18.92
N THR A 284 2.14 -18.08 18.10
CA THR A 284 2.11 -18.60 16.72
C THR A 284 1.79 -17.49 15.73
N VAL A 285 2.72 -17.25 14.81
CA VAL A 285 2.56 -16.35 13.67
C VAL A 285 2.86 -17.10 12.39
N TYR A 286 1.95 -17.04 11.43
CA TYR A 286 2.16 -17.54 10.08
C TYR A 286 2.71 -16.42 9.21
N ALA A 287 3.71 -16.76 8.39
CA ALA A 287 4.29 -15.83 7.44
C ALA A 287 4.38 -16.46 6.05
N ILE A 288 3.91 -15.71 5.03
CA ILE A 288 4.14 -16.03 3.62
C ILE A 288 5.26 -15.12 3.15
N HIS A 289 6.39 -15.71 2.76
CA HIS A 289 7.60 -14.98 2.42
C HIS A 289 7.93 -15.13 0.93
N ASP A 290 7.88 -14.04 0.16
CA ASP A 290 8.42 -14.01 -1.19
C ASP A 290 9.96 -13.96 -1.14
N ASN A 291 10.63 -15.03 -1.58
CA ASN A 291 12.09 -15.08 -1.65
C ASN A 291 12.56 -15.08 -3.11
N GLN A 292 13.08 -13.93 -3.54
CA GLN A 292 13.64 -13.69 -4.86
C GLN A 292 15.15 -13.90 -4.93
N ALA A 293 15.76 -14.45 -3.87
CA ALA A 293 17.15 -14.88 -3.93
C ALA A 293 17.35 -15.88 -5.07
N ARG A 294 18.43 -15.70 -5.84
CA ARG A 294 18.80 -16.68 -6.87
C ARG A 294 19.18 -17.97 -6.16
N ARG A 295 18.69 -19.09 -6.69
CA ARG A 295 19.19 -20.40 -6.29
C ARG A 295 20.65 -20.50 -6.69
N ASP A 296 21.44 -21.17 -5.87
CA ASP A 296 22.80 -21.55 -6.24
C ASP A 296 22.77 -22.30 -7.58
N ALA A 297 23.78 -22.05 -8.41
CA ALA A 297 23.89 -22.76 -9.68
C ALA A 297 24.13 -24.24 -9.39
N GLU A 298 23.21 -25.10 -9.83
CA GLU A 298 23.50 -26.53 -9.93
C GLU A 298 24.58 -26.71 -11.01
N GLU A 299 25.61 -27.51 -10.75
CA GLU A 299 26.62 -27.84 -11.75
C GLU A 299 25.94 -28.49 -12.97
N SER A 300 25.78 -27.73 -14.06
CA SER A 300 25.23 -28.26 -15.29
C SER A 300 26.33 -28.93 -16.10
N ASN A 301 26.23 -30.24 -16.31
CA ASN A 301 27.12 -31.02 -17.19
C ASN A 301 26.81 -30.87 -18.69
N ASP A 302 25.98 -29.92 -19.09
CA ASP A 302 25.61 -29.72 -20.51
C ASP A 302 26.68 -28.91 -21.25
N ALA A 303 27.71 -29.62 -21.69
CA ALA A 303 28.57 -29.19 -22.79
C ALA A 303 27.78 -29.28 -24.11
N SER A 304 26.92 -28.29 -24.37
CA SER A 304 26.32 -28.11 -25.70
C SER A 304 27.00 -26.93 -26.41
N GLU A 305 27.35 -27.11 -27.69
CA GLU A 305 28.05 -26.11 -28.53
C GLU A 305 27.16 -24.91 -28.94
N GLY A 306 26.03 -24.66 -28.26
CA GLY A 306 25.05 -23.62 -28.61
C GLY A 306 24.68 -22.69 -27.46
N LEU A 307 24.00 -21.58 -27.76
CA LEU A 307 23.44 -20.69 -26.74
C LEU A 307 22.31 -21.43 -26.01
N SER A 308 22.45 -21.54 -24.69
CA SER A 308 21.39 -22.03 -23.81
C SER A 308 20.70 -20.87 -23.11
N LYS A 309 19.57 -21.13 -22.44
CA LYS A 309 18.91 -20.13 -21.57
C LYS A 309 19.89 -19.56 -20.53
N GLU A 310 20.86 -20.36 -20.08
CA GLU A 310 21.85 -19.95 -19.08
C GLU A 310 22.87 -18.98 -19.66
N SER A 311 23.19 -19.10 -20.96
CA SER A 311 24.07 -18.16 -21.67
C SER A 311 23.57 -16.72 -21.56
N PHE A 312 22.25 -16.50 -21.57
CA PHE A 312 21.65 -15.16 -21.47
C PHE A 312 21.61 -14.59 -20.06
N LYS A 313 21.72 -15.40 -19.00
CA LYS A 313 21.59 -14.91 -17.61
C LYS A 313 22.70 -13.95 -17.20
N ASN A 314 23.90 -14.16 -17.75
CA ASN A 314 25.09 -13.37 -17.47
C ASN A 314 25.62 -12.65 -18.72
N MET A 315 24.85 -12.69 -19.82
CA MET A 315 25.23 -12.05 -21.08
C MET A 315 25.15 -10.55 -20.92
N THR A 316 26.27 -9.87 -21.15
CA THR A 316 26.27 -8.41 -21.22
C THR A 316 25.53 -7.96 -22.48
N ALA A 317 25.00 -6.73 -22.48
CA ALA A 317 24.37 -6.16 -23.66
C ALA A 317 25.30 -6.18 -24.90
N ALA A 318 26.60 -5.99 -24.70
CA ALA A 318 27.59 -6.07 -25.77
C ALA A 318 27.72 -7.50 -26.35
N GLN A 319 27.74 -8.52 -25.50
CA GLN A 319 27.78 -9.93 -25.92
C GLN A 319 26.50 -10.37 -26.63
N PHE A 320 25.35 -9.79 -26.27
CA PHE A 320 24.08 -10.07 -26.94
C PHE A 320 23.98 -9.48 -28.35
N LEU A 321 24.71 -8.38 -28.61
CA LEU A 321 24.67 -7.65 -29.87
C LEU A 321 25.78 -8.05 -30.86
N ALA A 322 26.73 -8.89 -30.44
CA ALA A 322 27.85 -9.39 -31.24
C ALA A 322 27.45 -10.64 -32.05
#